data_AF-A0A2G6Q1F2-F1
#
_entry.id   AF-A0A2G6Q1F2-F1
#
_cell.length_a   1.000
_cell.length_b   1.000
_cell.length_c   1.000
_cell.angle_alpha   90.00
_cell.angle_beta   90.00
_cell.angle_gamma   90.00
#
_symmetry.space_group_name_H-M   'P 1'
#
loop_
_entity.id
_entity.type
_entity.pdbx_description
1 polymer ?
#
loop_
_entity_poly.entity_id
_entity_poly.type
_entity_poly.pdbx_seq_one_letter_code
_entity_poly.pdbx_strand_id
1 'polypeptide(L)'
;MIFLLLLSFIPAEKEGAALLVGSQQAEYSLNLPSSTLPSYSNNGFKQIVDEKGFIQVKVSNQPMRSRAKARPVPRLEPELADLEMKLRSSNRRLMADQVGTVLNWLRTRIHYSRKSLNSHSPRELPNGKACHLPPEESLIQHVLAGKRADCVGLSELAVHIFHELGINARFVTGVAFRKDDPARLMLKGDVLHRWIEVEYPDIGWVFSDPSGKVNYVEATYVVLGVWGEHPVQPVVNRLFGKEIELHQFLNGFQLFSCVPEFDGRVGVRPNMLFQ
;
A
#
# COMPACT_ATOMS: atom_id res chain seq x y z
N MET A 1 -9.83 -55.82 22.73
CA MET A 1 -8.71 -54.84 22.64
C MET A 1 -9.30 -53.49 22.33
N ILE A 2 -9.10 -52.49 23.19
CA ILE A 2 -9.49 -51.09 22.95
C ILE A 2 -8.19 -50.30 22.78
N PHE A 3 -8.02 -49.61 21.65
CA PHE A 3 -6.83 -48.81 21.37
C PHE A 3 -7.08 -47.39 21.91
N LEU A 4 -6.33 -46.98 22.94
CA LEU A 4 -6.35 -45.58 23.38
C LEU A 4 -5.55 -44.73 22.39
N LEU A 5 -6.24 -43.82 21.70
CA LEU A 5 -5.62 -42.73 20.96
C LEU A 5 -5.18 -41.64 21.94
N LEU A 6 -3.87 -41.58 22.22
CA LEU A 6 -3.25 -40.45 22.90
C LEU A 6 -3.27 -39.24 21.95
N LEU A 7 -4.29 -38.40 22.09
CA LEU A 7 -4.31 -37.06 21.51
C LEU A 7 -3.25 -36.22 22.21
N SER A 8 -2.10 -36.05 21.55
CA SER A 8 -1.08 -35.09 21.95
C SER A 8 -1.65 -33.68 21.87
N PHE A 9 -1.90 -33.07 23.03
CA PHE A 9 -2.25 -31.65 23.13
C PHE A 9 -1.09 -30.81 22.59
N ILE A 10 -1.24 -30.30 21.37
CA ILE A 10 -0.43 -29.19 20.87
C ILE A 10 -0.97 -27.94 21.57
N PRO A 11 -0.20 -27.26 22.46
CA PRO A 11 -0.64 -26.00 23.02
C PRO A 11 -0.76 -24.99 21.87
N ALA A 12 -1.88 -24.28 21.79
CA ALA A 12 -2.07 -23.23 20.79
C ALA A 12 -0.95 -22.19 20.93
N GLU A 13 -0.11 -22.06 19.90
CA GLU A 13 0.87 -20.98 19.84
C GLU A 13 0.11 -19.65 19.91
N LYS A 14 0.45 -18.80 20.89
CA LYS A 14 -0.06 -17.44 20.94
C LYS A 14 0.33 -16.74 19.65
N GLU A 15 -0.59 -16.01 19.03
CA GLU A 15 -0.34 -15.22 17.81
C GLU A 15 0.76 -14.18 18.04
N GLY A 16 2.01 -14.60 17.85
CA GLY A 16 3.16 -13.72 17.79
C GLY A 16 3.26 -13.11 16.40
N ALA A 17 3.53 -11.80 16.32
CA ALA A 17 3.76 -11.16 15.03
C ALA A 17 4.99 -11.78 14.35
N ALA A 18 4.78 -12.51 13.25
CA ALA A 18 5.87 -13.05 12.45
C ALA A 18 6.50 -11.92 11.63
N LEU A 19 7.82 -11.79 11.71
CA LEU A 19 8.58 -10.81 10.94
C LEU A 19 9.14 -11.48 9.68
N LEU A 20 8.58 -11.12 8.53
CA LEU A 20 9.05 -11.57 7.23
C LEU A 20 10.21 -10.68 6.76
N VAL A 21 11.45 -11.08 7.06
CA VAL A 21 12.63 -10.36 6.58
C VAL A 21 13.16 -11.04 5.32
N GLY A 22 13.41 -10.25 4.28
CA GLY A 22 13.87 -10.78 3.00
C GLY A 22 13.68 -9.79 1.85
N SER A 23 13.66 -10.30 0.63
CA SER A 23 13.40 -9.52 -0.57
C SER A 23 12.41 -10.22 -1.50
N GLN A 24 11.45 -9.46 -2.02
CA GLN A 24 10.62 -9.88 -3.14
C GLN A 24 11.20 -9.32 -4.44
N GLN A 25 11.09 -10.09 -5.52
CA GLN A 25 11.42 -9.64 -6.87
C GLN A 25 10.33 -10.09 -7.83
N ALA A 26 9.99 -9.25 -8.80
CA ALA A 26 9.01 -9.57 -9.83
C ALA A 26 9.48 -9.01 -11.17
N GLU A 27 9.16 -9.74 -12.24
CA GLU A 27 9.54 -9.40 -13.61
C GLU A 27 8.31 -9.32 -14.49
N TYR A 28 8.18 -8.22 -15.23
CA TYR A 28 7.06 -7.97 -16.12
C TYR A 28 7.53 -7.54 -17.50
N SER A 29 6.69 -7.71 -18.51
CA SER A 29 6.78 -6.97 -19.77
C SER A 29 5.53 -6.17 -20.01
N LEU A 30 5.69 -4.92 -20.45
CA LEU A 30 4.66 -4.14 -21.08
C LEU A 30 4.93 -4.13 -22.60
N ASN A 31 3.92 -4.39 -23.43
CA ASN A 31 4.07 -4.38 -24.89
C ASN A 31 4.13 -2.95 -25.48
N LEU A 32 5.06 -2.12 -24.99
CA LEU A 32 5.27 -0.71 -25.33
C LEU A 32 6.73 -0.27 -25.12
N PRO A 33 7.21 0.77 -25.83
CA PRO A 33 8.55 1.33 -25.61
C PRO A 33 8.72 1.98 -24.23
N SER A 34 9.93 1.85 -23.70
CA SER A 34 10.36 2.26 -22.35
C SER A 34 10.01 3.68 -21.95
N SER A 35 10.08 4.62 -22.89
CA SER A 35 9.80 6.06 -22.70
C SER A 35 8.37 6.38 -22.25
N THR A 36 7.54 5.36 -22.09
CA THR A 36 6.19 5.45 -21.53
C THR A 36 6.16 5.30 -20.01
N LEU A 37 7.14 4.62 -19.38
CA LEU A 37 7.15 4.30 -17.94
C LEU A 37 8.40 4.83 -17.23
N PRO A 38 8.29 5.29 -15.97
CA PRO A 38 9.45 5.63 -15.17
C PRO A 38 10.14 4.40 -14.56
N SER A 39 11.46 4.42 -14.54
CA SER A 39 12.20 3.73 -13.46
C SER A 39 12.01 4.54 -12.18
N TYR A 40 11.78 3.89 -11.05
CA TYR A 40 11.44 4.55 -9.79
C TYR A 40 12.08 3.85 -8.58
N SER A 41 12.44 4.60 -7.54
CA SER A 41 12.89 4.00 -6.29
C SER A 41 12.62 4.90 -5.09
N ASN A 42 12.17 4.30 -4.00
CA ASN A 42 12.04 4.94 -2.70
C ASN A 42 12.60 4.01 -1.60
N ASN A 43 12.33 4.31 -0.33
CA ASN A 43 12.79 3.48 0.77
C ASN A 43 11.99 2.18 0.86
N GLY A 44 12.59 1.09 0.36
CA GLY A 44 12.00 -0.25 0.38
C GLY A 44 11.59 -0.78 -1.00
N PHE A 45 11.47 0.07 -2.03
CA PHE A 45 11.03 -0.33 -3.37
C PHE A 45 11.98 0.19 -4.47
N LYS A 46 12.22 -0.64 -5.49
CA LYS A 46 12.91 -0.25 -6.72
C LYS A 46 12.26 -0.90 -7.95
N GLN A 47 11.89 -0.09 -8.92
CA GLN A 47 11.47 -0.47 -10.27
C GLN A 47 12.50 0.01 -11.28
N ILE A 48 12.99 -0.88 -12.12
CA ILE A 48 13.83 -0.57 -13.28
C ILE A 48 13.04 -0.93 -14.55
N VAL A 49 12.98 -0.02 -15.50
CA VAL A 49 12.38 -0.23 -16.82
C VAL A 49 13.49 -0.20 -17.87
N ASP A 50 13.62 -1.26 -18.66
CA ASP A 50 14.57 -1.34 -19.77
C ASP A 50 14.01 -0.72 -21.06
N GLU A 51 14.85 -0.57 -22.10
CA GLU A 51 14.48 0.03 -23.40
C GLU A 51 13.33 -0.67 -24.13
N LYS A 52 13.08 -1.95 -23.81
CA LYS A 52 12.09 -2.81 -24.47
C LYS A 52 10.76 -2.87 -23.72
N GLY A 53 10.64 -2.17 -22.59
CA GLY A 53 9.43 -2.21 -21.75
C GLY A 53 9.41 -3.39 -20.77
N PHE A 54 10.55 -4.05 -20.54
CA PHE A 54 10.72 -5.00 -19.45
C PHE A 54 10.87 -4.25 -18.13
N ILE A 55 10.22 -4.74 -17.08
CA ILE A 55 10.12 -4.09 -15.78
C ILE A 55 10.61 -5.07 -14.71
N GLN A 56 11.68 -4.72 -14.00
CA GLN A 56 12.14 -5.43 -12.83
C GLN A 56 11.75 -4.66 -11.57
N VAL A 57 10.88 -5.24 -10.75
CA VAL A 57 10.50 -4.73 -9.43
C VAL A 57 11.26 -5.51 -8.37
N LYS A 58 11.87 -4.81 -7.42
CA LYS A 58 12.55 -5.38 -6.25
C LYS A 58 12.10 -4.64 -5.00
N VAL A 59 11.65 -5.40 -4.01
CA VAL A 59 11.16 -4.89 -2.71
C VAL A 59 12.00 -5.48 -1.59
N SER A 60 12.46 -4.60 -0.70
CA SER A 60 13.08 -4.96 0.57
C SER A 60 12.01 -5.05 1.64
N ASN A 61 11.83 -6.24 2.21
CA ASN A 61 10.96 -6.45 3.37
C ASN A 61 11.76 -6.33 4.68
N GLN A 62 12.82 -5.50 4.69
CA GLN A 62 13.46 -5.12 5.94
C GLN A 62 12.51 -4.22 6.74
N PRO A 63 12.43 -4.37 8.07
CA PRO A 63 11.58 -3.52 8.91
C PRO A 63 12.00 -2.06 8.76
N MET A 64 11.04 -1.17 8.49
CA MET A 64 11.28 0.27 8.34
C MET A 64 11.97 0.83 9.59
N ARG A 65 13.15 1.45 9.42
CA ARG A 65 14.01 1.90 10.53
C ARG A 65 13.88 3.38 10.91
N SER A 66 12.79 4.06 10.48
CA SER A 66 12.55 5.45 10.84
C SER A 66 12.44 5.64 12.36
N ARG A 67 13.11 6.67 12.85
CA ARG A 67 13.06 7.23 14.20
C ARG A 67 12.42 8.63 14.20
N ALA A 68 11.86 9.07 13.08
CA ALA A 68 11.14 10.33 12.98
C ALA A 68 10.06 10.42 14.06
N LYS A 69 10.03 11.53 14.79
CA LYS A 69 9.05 11.78 15.86
C LYS A 69 7.67 11.97 15.25
N ALA A 70 6.65 11.46 15.93
CA ALA A 70 5.25 11.73 15.60
C ALA A 70 4.99 13.25 15.55
N ARG A 71 4.15 13.69 14.61
CA ARG A 71 3.70 15.08 14.50
C ARG A 71 2.65 15.39 15.57
N PRO A 72 2.60 16.62 16.11
CA PRO A 72 1.50 17.05 16.97
C PRO A 72 0.15 16.83 16.28
N VAL A 73 -0.83 16.32 17.01
CA VAL A 73 -2.18 16.10 16.49
C VAL A 73 -2.96 17.42 16.61
N PRO A 74 -3.33 18.09 15.51
CA PRO A 74 -4.22 19.25 15.56
C PRO A 74 -5.65 18.80 15.85
N ARG A 75 -6.58 19.76 15.94
CA ARG A 75 -8.01 19.42 15.92
C ARG A 75 -8.37 19.04 14.48
N LEU A 76 -8.93 17.86 14.28
CA LEU A 76 -9.35 17.38 12.96
C LEU A 76 -10.82 17.73 12.69
N GLU A 77 -11.31 17.43 11.49
CA GLU A 77 -12.74 17.51 11.17
C GLU A 77 -13.61 16.68 12.16
N PRO A 78 -14.86 17.09 12.48
CA PRO A 78 -15.73 16.38 13.43
C PRO A 78 -15.93 14.90 13.09
N GLU A 79 -16.01 14.57 11.81
CA GLU A 79 -16.11 13.23 11.23
C GLU A 79 -14.90 12.34 11.59
N LEU A 80 -13.75 12.95 11.84
CA LEU A 80 -12.48 12.32 12.21
C LEU A 80 -12.23 12.29 13.73
N ALA A 81 -13.18 12.73 14.57
CA ALA A 81 -12.97 12.83 16.02
C ALA A 81 -12.57 11.50 16.71
N ASP A 82 -13.03 10.36 16.22
CA ASP A 82 -12.60 9.02 16.68
C ASP A 82 -11.13 8.72 16.33
N LEU A 83 -10.65 9.20 15.18
CA LEU A 83 -9.24 9.14 14.81
C LEU A 83 -8.41 10.11 15.65
N GLU A 84 -8.86 11.35 15.83
CA GLU A 84 -8.18 12.34 16.69
C GLU A 84 -7.98 11.78 18.11
N MET A 85 -9.04 11.23 18.70
CA MET A 85 -8.99 10.61 20.02
C MET A 85 -8.00 9.44 20.09
N LYS A 86 -7.96 8.57 19.06
CA LYS A 86 -6.99 7.46 18.98
C LYS A 86 -5.55 7.97 18.85
N LEU A 87 -5.32 9.01 18.06
CA LEU A 87 -3.99 9.61 17.88
C LEU A 87 -3.51 10.29 19.17
N ARG A 88 -4.39 11.01 19.88
CA ARG A 88 -4.07 11.68 21.17
C ARG A 88 -3.86 10.72 22.34
N SER A 89 -4.62 9.63 22.41
CA SER A 89 -4.49 8.61 23.46
C SER A 89 -3.34 7.63 23.23
N SER A 90 -2.71 7.68 22.06
CA SER A 90 -1.59 6.83 21.70
C SER A 90 -0.29 7.29 22.38
N ASN A 91 0.29 6.43 23.24
CA ASN A 91 1.63 6.65 23.79
C ASN A 91 2.77 6.48 22.76
N ARG A 92 2.44 6.28 21.48
CA ARG A 92 3.41 6.07 20.40
C ARG A 92 4.14 7.38 20.07
N ARG A 93 5.47 7.31 19.99
CA ARG A 93 6.33 8.49 19.81
C ARG A 93 6.88 8.64 18.39
N LEU A 94 6.70 7.63 17.53
CA LEU A 94 7.23 7.62 16.18
C LEU A 94 6.15 7.95 15.16
N MET A 95 6.55 8.68 14.11
CA MET A 95 5.70 8.96 12.94
C MET A 95 5.25 7.67 12.25
N ALA A 96 6.06 6.61 12.31
CA ALA A 96 5.75 5.28 11.79
C ALA A 96 4.48 4.68 12.41
N ASP A 97 4.34 4.84 13.74
CA ASP A 97 3.17 4.39 14.48
C ASP A 97 1.93 5.27 14.19
N GLN A 98 2.16 6.57 13.98
CA GLN A 98 1.10 7.54 13.64
C GLN A 98 0.49 7.21 12.27
N VAL A 99 1.34 6.95 11.27
CA VAL A 99 0.94 6.48 9.93
C VAL A 99 0.19 5.15 10.03
N GLY A 100 0.74 4.18 10.77
CA GLY A 100 0.04 2.90 11.01
C GLY A 100 -1.32 3.05 11.70
N THR A 101 -1.46 4.03 12.60
CA THR A 101 -2.74 4.34 13.28
C THR A 101 -3.77 4.88 12.29
N VAL A 102 -3.39 5.83 11.44
CA VAL A 102 -4.27 6.39 10.38
C VAL A 102 -4.71 5.30 9.39
N LEU A 103 -3.77 4.55 8.84
CA LEU A 103 -4.07 3.53 7.82
C LEU A 103 -4.89 2.37 8.38
N ASN A 104 -4.63 1.93 9.61
CA ASN A 104 -5.47 0.92 10.25
C ASN A 104 -6.87 1.48 10.60
N TRP A 105 -6.97 2.75 11.01
CA TRP A 105 -8.27 3.39 11.22
C TRP A 105 -9.10 3.38 9.92
N LEU A 106 -8.53 3.83 8.81
CA LEU A 106 -9.17 3.81 7.48
C LEU A 106 -9.68 2.40 7.14
N ARG A 107 -8.82 1.38 7.25
CA ARG A 107 -9.19 -0.02 7.00
C ARG A 107 -10.33 -0.53 7.90
N THR A 108 -10.44 -0.04 9.13
CA THR A 108 -11.50 -0.44 10.08
C THR A 108 -12.79 0.37 9.98
N ARG A 109 -12.75 1.59 9.41
CA ARG A 109 -13.89 2.51 9.33
C ARG A 109 -14.48 2.65 7.93
N ILE A 110 -13.69 2.47 6.88
CA ILE A 110 -14.08 2.65 5.48
C ILE A 110 -14.01 1.29 4.77
N HIS A 111 -15.16 0.79 4.32
CA HIS A 111 -15.23 -0.49 3.62
C HIS A 111 -14.78 -0.34 2.16
N TYR A 112 -13.67 -1.03 1.81
CA TYR A 112 -13.17 -1.09 0.45
C TYR A 112 -14.17 -1.74 -0.53
N SER A 113 -14.41 -1.11 -1.68
CA SER A 113 -15.45 -1.49 -2.63
C SER A 113 -15.05 -1.10 -4.06
N ARG A 114 -14.66 -2.07 -4.90
CA ARG A 114 -14.43 -1.86 -6.36
C ARG A 114 -15.65 -1.29 -7.10
N LYS A 115 -16.85 -1.46 -6.55
CA LYS A 115 -18.12 -0.86 -7.03
C LYS A 115 -18.57 0.31 -6.15
N SER A 116 -17.65 1.06 -5.52
CA SER A 116 -18.05 2.17 -4.65
C SER A 116 -18.87 3.18 -5.46
N LEU A 117 -19.95 3.69 -4.85
CA LEU A 117 -20.84 4.69 -5.46
C LEU A 117 -20.10 6.00 -5.79
N ASN A 118 -18.87 6.16 -5.31
CA ASN A 118 -17.94 7.25 -5.61
C ASN A 118 -17.48 7.25 -7.09
N SER A 119 -17.85 6.23 -7.89
CA SER A 119 -17.72 6.21 -9.34
C SER A 119 -18.61 7.24 -10.09
N HIS A 120 -18.97 8.34 -9.43
CA HIS A 120 -19.58 9.54 -10.03
C HIS A 120 -18.55 10.61 -10.39
N SER A 121 -17.24 10.38 -10.15
CA SER A 121 -16.22 11.01 -10.99
C SER A 121 -16.42 10.50 -12.42
N PRO A 122 -16.61 11.37 -13.43
CA PRO A 122 -17.04 10.97 -14.75
C PRO A 122 -15.95 10.17 -15.46
N ARG A 123 -16.37 9.08 -16.11
CA ARG A 123 -15.54 8.35 -17.06
C ARG A 123 -15.48 9.15 -18.37
N GLU A 124 -14.35 9.79 -18.64
CA GLU A 124 -13.98 10.06 -20.02
C GLU A 124 -13.38 8.82 -20.67
N LEU A 125 -14.15 8.29 -21.61
CA LEU A 125 -13.67 7.38 -22.65
C LEU A 125 -13.54 8.18 -23.96
N PRO A 126 -13.03 7.61 -25.08
CA PRO A 126 -12.40 8.36 -26.20
C PRO A 126 -13.22 9.39 -27.01
N ASN A 127 -14.37 9.87 -26.53
CA ASN A 127 -15.24 10.85 -27.17
C ASN A 127 -15.36 12.21 -26.42
N GLY A 128 -14.64 12.44 -25.32
CA GLY A 128 -14.22 13.81 -24.93
C GLY A 128 -15.07 14.63 -23.94
N LYS A 129 -15.88 14.02 -23.04
CA LYS A 129 -16.53 14.69 -21.87
C LYS A 129 -16.86 13.70 -20.74
N ALA A 130 -16.62 13.94 -19.45
CA ALA A 130 -15.74 14.91 -18.76
C ALA A 130 -14.73 14.18 -17.82
N CYS A 131 -13.68 14.83 -17.30
CA CYS A 131 -12.93 14.39 -16.09
C CYS A 131 -12.87 15.49 -15.00
N HIS A 132 -13.97 15.63 -14.25
CA HIS A 132 -13.95 16.31 -12.96
C HIS A 132 -13.91 15.25 -11.86
N LEU A 133 -12.78 15.14 -11.14
CA LEU A 133 -12.90 14.73 -9.74
C LEU A 133 -13.96 15.65 -9.10
N PRO A 134 -14.83 15.15 -8.21
CA PRO A 134 -15.51 16.04 -7.28
C PRO A 134 -14.44 16.93 -6.63
N PRO A 135 -14.70 18.24 -6.38
CA PRO A 135 -13.73 19.05 -5.64
C PRO A 135 -13.32 18.28 -4.39
N GLU A 136 -12.01 18.16 -4.13
CA GLU A 136 -11.39 17.13 -3.26
C GLU A 136 -12.15 16.91 -1.93
N GLU A 137 -12.49 18.01 -1.28
CA GLU A 137 -13.36 18.14 -0.11
C GLU A 137 -14.69 17.34 -0.20
N SER A 138 -15.39 17.44 -1.33
CA SER A 138 -16.64 16.71 -1.55
C SER A 138 -16.45 15.20 -1.71
N LEU A 139 -15.34 14.71 -2.28
CA LEU A 139 -15.08 13.27 -2.34
C LEU A 139 -14.71 12.73 -0.95
N ILE A 140 -13.91 13.49 -0.18
CA ILE A 140 -13.62 13.21 1.23
C ILE A 140 -14.92 13.10 2.05
N GLN A 141 -15.79 14.09 1.98
CA GLN A 141 -17.10 14.09 2.66
C GLN A 141 -17.97 12.90 2.23
N HIS A 142 -18.01 12.55 0.95
CA HIS A 142 -18.75 11.36 0.47
C HIS A 142 -18.17 10.05 1.03
N VAL A 143 -16.83 9.91 1.11
CA VAL A 143 -16.18 8.73 1.69
C VAL A 143 -16.49 8.62 3.19
N LEU A 144 -16.41 9.72 3.94
CA LEU A 144 -16.65 9.77 5.39
C LEU A 144 -18.13 9.49 5.72
N ALA A 145 -19.06 10.12 5.01
CA ALA A 145 -20.50 9.90 5.18
C ALA A 145 -20.93 8.48 4.77
N GLY A 146 -20.48 8.02 3.59
CA GLY A 146 -20.84 6.72 3.04
C GLY A 146 -20.09 5.53 3.65
N LYS A 147 -18.96 5.78 4.32
CA LYS A 147 -18.05 4.77 4.90
C LYS A 147 -17.63 3.69 3.90
N ARG A 148 -17.53 4.07 2.61
CA ARG A 148 -17.18 3.20 1.49
C ARG A 148 -16.32 3.95 0.48
N ALA A 149 -15.28 3.28 -0.02
CA ALA A 149 -14.35 3.83 -1.00
C ALA A 149 -13.73 2.73 -1.85
N ASP A 150 -13.21 3.11 -3.02
CA ASP A 150 -12.26 2.31 -3.79
C ASP A 150 -10.82 2.76 -3.47
N CYS A 151 -9.84 2.36 -4.29
CA CYS A 151 -8.44 2.71 -4.11
C CYS A 151 -8.15 4.20 -4.29
N VAL A 152 -8.95 4.90 -5.11
CA VAL A 152 -8.87 6.35 -5.30
C VAL A 152 -9.36 7.06 -4.05
N GLY A 153 -10.59 6.80 -3.60
CA GLY A 153 -11.17 7.47 -2.44
C GLY A 153 -10.43 7.18 -1.12
N LEU A 154 -9.88 5.96 -0.95
CA LEU A 154 -9.04 5.67 0.22
C LEU A 154 -7.69 6.40 0.18
N SER A 155 -7.08 6.52 -1.01
CA SER A 155 -5.79 7.23 -1.15
C SER A 155 -5.95 8.72 -0.90
N GLU A 156 -6.99 9.35 -1.45
CA GLU A 156 -7.30 10.77 -1.26
C GLU A 156 -7.60 11.09 0.20
N LEU A 157 -8.48 10.33 0.86
CA LEU A 157 -8.73 10.50 2.30
C LEU A 157 -7.47 10.28 3.15
N ALA A 158 -6.61 9.32 2.80
CA ALA A 158 -5.35 9.10 3.51
C ALA A 158 -4.39 10.30 3.37
N VAL A 159 -4.19 10.81 2.14
CA VAL A 159 -3.30 11.97 1.91
C VAL A 159 -3.84 13.21 2.60
N HIS A 160 -5.14 13.47 2.55
CA HIS A 160 -5.79 14.58 3.25
C HIS A 160 -5.53 14.53 4.77
N ILE A 161 -5.82 13.40 5.42
CA ILE A 161 -5.55 13.22 6.86
C ILE A 161 -4.06 13.40 7.18
N PHE A 162 -3.16 12.94 6.30
CA PHE A 162 -1.73 13.17 6.50
C PHE A 162 -1.35 14.64 6.38
N HIS A 163 -1.91 15.39 5.43
CA HIS A 163 -1.68 16.83 5.30
C HIS A 163 -2.21 17.60 6.51
N GLU A 164 -3.40 17.26 7.04
CA GLU A 164 -3.89 17.81 8.32
C GLU A 164 -2.89 17.57 9.46
N LEU A 165 -2.28 16.38 9.54
CA LEU A 165 -1.27 16.03 10.54
C LEU A 165 0.13 16.66 10.28
N GLY A 166 0.32 17.46 9.23
CA GLY A 166 1.63 17.97 8.85
C GLY A 166 2.61 16.87 8.40
N ILE A 167 2.07 15.81 7.82
CA ILE A 167 2.79 14.67 7.24
C ILE A 167 2.71 14.79 5.71
N ASN A 168 3.86 14.90 5.06
CA ASN A 168 3.94 14.91 3.60
C ASN A 168 3.58 13.52 3.06
N ALA A 169 2.54 13.47 2.24
CA ALA A 169 2.10 12.28 1.52
C ALA A 169 1.68 12.65 0.08
N ARG A 170 1.87 11.73 -0.87
CA ARG A 170 1.49 11.93 -2.29
C ARG A 170 0.99 10.64 -2.94
N PHE A 171 0.22 10.79 -4.02
CA PHE A 171 -0.39 9.67 -4.75
C PHE A 171 0.60 8.94 -5.65
N VAL A 172 0.36 7.64 -5.78
CA VAL A 172 1.05 6.76 -6.72
C VAL A 172 -0.01 6.03 -7.52
N THR A 173 0.05 6.12 -8.84
CA THR A 173 -0.84 5.39 -9.74
C THR A 173 -0.07 4.27 -10.41
N GLY A 174 -0.67 3.09 -10.46
CA GLY A 174 -0.02 1.92 -10.99
C GLY A 174 -0.93 0.74 -11.27
N VAL A 175 -0.35 -0.46 -11.20
CA VAL A 175 -1.04 -1.75 -11.20
C VAL A 175 -0.60 -2.49 -9.94
N ALA A 176 -1.53 -3.17 -9.27
CA ALA A 176 -1.22 -4.07 -8.16
C ALA A 176 -1.76 -5.46 -8.48
N PHE A 177 -0.89 -6.36 -8.91
CA PHE A 177 -1.27 -7.75 -9.20
C PHE A 177 -1.67 -8.47 -7.91
N ARG A 178 -2.79 -9.18 -7.98
CA ARG A 178 -3.30 -10.03 -6.90
C ARG A 178 -2.95 -11.49 -7.14
N LYS A 179 -3.05 -12.30 -6.09
CA LYS A 179 -2.84 -13.76 -6.14
C LYS A 179 -3.82 -14.47 -7.08
N ASP A 180 -5.01 -13.90 -7.29
CA ASP A 180 -6.09 -14.42 -8.14
C ASP A 180 -6.13 -13.81 -9.55
N ASP A 181 -5.26 -12.85 -9.87
CA ASP A 181 -5.20 -12.26 -11.20
C ASP A 181 -4.46 -13.19 -12.19
N PRO A 182 -4.87 -13.26 -13.47
CA PRO A 182 -4.10 -13.95 -14.50
C PRO A 182 -2.75 -13.25 -14.73
N ALA A 183 -1.75 -14.00 -15.19
CA ALA A 183 -0.41 -13.47 -15.47
C ALA A 183 -0.42 -12.29 -16.47
N ARG A 184 -1.41 -12.21 -17.36
CA ARG A 184 -1.60 -11.13 -18.34
C ARG A 184 -2.85 -10.32 -18.02
N LEU A 185 -2.67 -9.03 -17.77
CA LEU A 185 -3.75 -8.09 -17.45
C LEU A 185 -3.87 -7.01 -18.52
N MET A 186 -5.10 -6.74 -18.93
CA MET A 186 -5.46 -5.64 -19.82
C MET A 186 -5.63 -4.35 -19.00
N LEU A 187 -4.81 -3.34 -19.26
CA LEU A 187 -4.78 -2.06 -18.53
C LEU A 187 -6.07 -1.27 -18.81
N LYS A 188 -7.04 -1.46 -17.93
CA LYS A 188 -8.34 -0.79 -17.87
C LYS A 188 -8.61 -0.30 -16.44
N GLY A 189 -9.65 0.50 -16.26
CA GLY A 189 -9.92 1.19 -14.98
C GLY A 189 -10.19 0.29 -13.76
N ASP A 190 -10.41 -1.00 -13.97
CA ASP A 190 -10.56 -2.05 -12.93
C ASP A 190 -9.24 -2.76 -12.57
N VAL A 191 -8.22 -2.62 -13.42
CA VAL A 191 -6.84 -3.12 -13.22
C VAL A 191 -5.92 -2.02 -12.68
N LEU A 192 -6.18 -0.76 -13.01
CA LEU A 192 -5.48 0.38 -12.43
C LEU A 192 -5.72 0.46 -10.92
N HIS A 193 -4.66 0.78 -10.18
CA HIS A 193 -4.68 0.92 -8.74
C HIS A 193 -4.03 2.23 -8.32
N ARG A 194 -4.53 2.83 -7.23
CA ARG A 194 -3.93 4.00 -6.60
C ARG A 194 -3.58 3.66 -5.15
N TRP A 195 -2.37 4.03 -4.76
CA TRP A 195 -1.89 3.99 -3.39
C TRP A 195 -1.13 5.28 -3.08
N ILE A 196 -0.37 5.31 -1.97
CA ILE A 196 0.33 6.50 -1.51
C ILE A 196 1.80 6.21 -1.21
N GLU A 197 2.59 7.26 -1.09
CA GLU A 197 3.79 7.24 -0.27
C GLU A 197 3.77 8.38 0.74
N VAL A 198 4.45 8.13 1.86
CA VAL A 198 4.61 9.05 2.98
C VAL A 198 6.09 9.36 3.14
N GLU A 199 6.42 10.64 3.27
CA GLU A 199 7.80 11.09 3.49
C GLU A 199 8.13 11.06 4.98
N TYR A 200 9.17 10.30 5.34
CA TYR A 200 9.77 10.31 6.66
C TYR A 200 11.03 11.17 6.66
N PRO A 201 11.16 12.18 7.54
CA PRO A 201 12.30 13.12 7.54
C PRO A 201 13.71 12.51 7.63
N ASP A 202 13.84 11.26 8.06
CA ASP A 202 15.11 10.57 8.29
C ASP A 202 15.39 9.41 7.32
N ILE A 203 14.40 8.97 6.53
CA ILE A 203 14.56 7.83 5.60
C ILE A 203 13.96 8.08 4.19
N GLY A 204 13.30 9.23 3.97
CA GLY A 204 12.67 9.60 2.71
C GLY A 204 11.28 8.99 2.50
N TRP A 205 10.85 8.91 1.25
CA TRP A 205 9.55 8.36 0.84
C TRP A 205 9.47 6.85 1.09
N VAL A 206 8.34 6.39 1.62
CA VAL A 206 8.00 4.97 1.84
C VAL A 206 6.60 4.72 1.31
N PHE A 207 6.40 3.68 0.49
CA PHE A 207 5.07 3.31 0.02
C PHE A 207 4.15 2.82 1.15
N SER A 208 2.85 3.06 0.99
CA SER A 208 1.78 2.43 1.76
C SER A 208 0.53 2.28 0.90
N ASP A 209 -0.27 1.26 1.19
CA ASP A 209 -1.57 1.05 0.55
C ASP A 209 -2.67 1.13 1.62
N PRO A 210 -3.51 2.18 1.60
CA PRO A 210 -4.63 2.33 2.53
C PRO A 210 -5.64 1.18 2.53
N SER A 211 -5.66 0.31 1.51
CA SER A 211 -6.47 -0.91 1.49
C SER A 211 -5.94 -2.03 2.40
N GLY A 212 -4.66 -1.99 2.82
CA GLY A 212 -4.13 -2.97 3.77
C GLY A 212 -2.61 -3.11 3.96
N LYS A 213 -1.78 -2.24 3.37
CA LYS A 213 -0.30 -2.30 3.50
C LYS A 213 0.22 -1.03 4.18
N VAL A 214 1.00 -1.19 5.25
CA VAL A 214 1.51 -0.07 6.06
C VAL A 214 3.02 -0.06 5.98
N ASN A 215 3.60 1.04 5.49
CA ASN A 215 5.05 1.25 5.33
C ASN A 215 5.76 0.22 4.43
N TYR A 216 5.02 -0.44 3.54
CA TYR A 216 5.54 -1.23 2.41
C TYR A 216 4.45 -1.43 1.35
N VAL A 217 4.84 -1.91 0.17
CA VAL A 217 4.00 -2.63 -0.80
C VAL A 217 4.78 -3.83 -1.33
N GLU A 218 4.13 -4.79 -1.95
CA GLU A 218 4.78 -6.02 -2.46
C GLU A 218 5.43 -5.78 -3.84
N ALA A 219 6.32 -6.68 -4.27
CA ALA A 219 6.86 -6.61 -5.63
C ALA A 219 5.79 -6.85 -6.73
N THR A 220 4.55 -7.18 -6.34
CA THR A 220 3.39 -7.24 -7.24
C THR A 220 2.89 -5.88 -7.74
N TYR A 221 3.46 -4.78 -7.23
CA TYR A 221 3.08 -3.41 -7.56
C TYR A 221 4.00 -2.83 -8.64
N VAL A 222 3.40 -2.33 -9.72
CA VAL A 222 4.09 -1.68 -10.85
C VAL A 222 3.71 -0.21 -10.87
N VAL A 223 4.70 0.68 -10.74
CA VAL A 223 4.52 2.13 -10.77
C VAL A 223 4.33 2.60 -12.20
N LEU A 224 3.21 3.26 -12.49
CA LEU A 224 2.98 3.95 -13.76
C LEU A 224 3.26 5.46 -13.65
N GLY A 225 3.11 6.03 -12.46
CA GLY A 225 3.60 7.37 -12.15
C GLY A 225 3.34 7.82 -10.72
N VAL A 226 4.21 8.69 -10.21
CA VAL A 226 4.10 9.34 -8.89
C VAL A 226 3.67 10.78 -9.06
N TRP A 227 2.67 11.22 -8.31
CA TRP A 227 2.12 12.58 -8.39
C TRP A 227 3.16 13.63 -7.95
N GLY A 228 3.22 14.76 -8.66
CA GLY A 228 4.21 15.81 -8.44
C GLY A 228 5.62 15.50 -8.95
N GLU A 229 5.87 14.30 -9.48
CA GLU A 229 7.17 13.89 -10.04
C GLU A 229 7.06 13.42 -11.50
N HIS A 230 5.94 12.78 -11.86
CA HIS A 230 5.71 12.21 -13.17
C HIS A 230 4.40 12.73 -13.80
N PRO A 231 4.32 12.86 -15.14
CA PRO A 231 3.09 13.18 -15.86
C PRO A 231 2.15 11.97 -15.90
N VAL A 232 1.49 11.66 -14.77
CA VAL A 232 0.69 10.44 -14.57
C VAL A 232 -0.40 10.27 -15.64
N GLN A 233 -1.21 11.31 -15.91
CA GLN A 233 -2.35 11.17 -16.83
C GLN A 233 -1.94 10.90 -18.29
N PRO A 234 -0.96 11.61 -18.89
CA PRO A 234 -0.40 11.24 -20.20
C PRO A 234 0.20 9.83 -20.27
N VAL A 235 0.73 9.29 -19.17
CA VAL A 235 1.18 7.89 -19.13
C VAL A 235 -0.04 6.97 -19.16
N VAL A 236 -0.97 7.09 -18.21
CA VAL A 236 -2.18 6.24 -18.14
C VAL A 236 -2.98 6.24 -19.45
N ASN A 237 -3.12 7.38 -20.11
CA ASN A 237 -3.84 7.49 -21.39
C ASN A 237 -3.18 6.68 -22.52
N ARG A 238 -1.84 6.59 -22.57
CA ARG A 238 -1.10 5.79 -23.57
C ARG A 238 -1.12 4.28 -23.27
N LEU A 239 -1.33 3.94 -22.00
CA LEU A 239 -1.39 2.56 -21.51
C LEU A 239 -2.78 1.94 -21.60
N PHE A 240 -3.85 2.74 -21.69
CA PHE A 240 -5.21 2.23 -21.68
C PHE A 240 -5.48 1.28 -22.85
N GLY A 241 -5.98 0.08 -22.56
CA GLY A 241 -6.19 -0.97 -23.56
C GLY A 241 -4.91 -1.66 -24.05
N LYS A 242 -3.78 -1.50 -23.34
CA LYS A 242 -2.55 -2.29 -23.52
C LYS A 242 -2.50 -3.41 -22.49
N GLU A 243 -1.57 -4.34 -22.67
CA GLU A 243 -1.42 -5.50 -21.79
C GLU A 243 -0.07 -5.46 -21.07
N ILE A 244 -0.11 -5.76 -19.78
CA ILE A 244 1.05 -6.03 -18.93
C ILE A 244 1.04 -7.53 -18.58
N GLU A 245 2.21 -8.15 -18.63
CA GLU A 245 2.39 -9.58 -18.39
C GLU A 245 3.45 -9.79 -17.30
N LEU A 246 3.09 -10.55 -16.26
CA LEU A 246 3.95 -11.01 -15.18
C LEU A 246 4.63 -12.32 -15.59
N HIS A 247 5.95 -12.28 -15.75
CA HIS A 247 6.77 -13.45 -16.13
C HIS A 247 7.21 -14.27 -14.93
N GLN A 248 7.61 -13.59 -13.85
CA GLN A 248 8.16 -14.24 -12.68
C GLN A 248 7.85 -13.45 -11.40
N PHE A 249 7.55 -14.18 -10.32
CA PHE A 249 7.50 -13.64 -8.96
C PHE A 249 8.36 -14.53 -8.04
N LEU A 250 9.41 -13.95 -7.45
CA LEU A 250 10.34 -14.60 -6.54
C LEU A 250 10.18 -14.03 -5.14
N ASN A 251 9.96 -14.91 -4.17
CA ASN A 251 9.60 -14.55 -2.80
C ASN A 251 10.65 -15.04 -1.80
N GLY A 252 11.81 -14.37 -1.77
CA GLY A 252 12.93 -14.72 -0.89
C GLY A 252 12.71 -14.24 0.54
N PHE A 253 11.94 -14.98 1.33
CA PHE A 253 11.70 -14.71 2.75
C PHE A 253 12.43 -15.66 3.68
N GLN A 254 12.91 -15.11 4.79
CA GLN A 254 13.18 -15.86 6.00
C GLN A 254 12.16 -15.41 7.05
N LEU A 255 11.37 -16.36 7.55
CA LEU A 255 10.42 -16.14 8.64
C LEU A 255 11.19 -15.98 9.95
N PHE A 256 10.91 -14.92 10.70
CA PHE A 256 11.38 -14.79 12.07
C PHE A 256 10.20 -14.74 13.04
N SER A 257 10.26 -15.53 14.10
CA SER A 257 9.34 -15.43 15.23
C SER A 257 9.81 -14.32 16.17
N CYS A 258 8.89 -13.39 16.49
CA CYS A 258 9.10 -12.43 17.58
C CYS A 258 8.78 -13.12 18.91
N VAL A 259 9.81 -13.40 19.71
CA VAL A 259 9.68 -14.03 21.02
C VAL A 259 9.86 -12.96 22.10
N PRO A 260 8.89 -12.77 23.03
CA PRO A 260 9.11 -11.91 24.19
C PRO A 260 10.24 -12.48 25.05
N GLU A 261 11.30 -11.70 25.25
CA GLU A 261 12.37 -12.04 26.18
C GLU A 261 11.96 -11.61 27.60
N PHE A 262 12.41 -12.35 28.62
CA PHE A 262 11.99 -12.17 30.01
C PHE A 262 12.36 -10.78 30.61
N ASP A 263 13.21 -10.00 29.93
CA ASP A 263 13.61 -8.64 30.33
C ASP A 263 12.75 -7.54 29.68
N GLY A 264 11.71 -7.90 28.93
CA GLY A 264 10.82 -6.96 28.23
C GLY A 264 11.30 -6.53 26.84
N ARG A 265 12.39 -7.10 26.33
CA ARG A 265 12.80 -6.95 24.92
C ARG A 265 12.05 -7.93 24.02
N VAL A 266 12.01 -7.63 22.73
CA VAL A 266 11.49 -8.57 21.72
C VAL A 266 12.69 -9.19 21.00
N GLY A 267 12.95 -10.46 21.29
CA GLY A 267 13.93 -11.26 20.59
C GLY A 267 13.40 -11.72 19.23
N VAL A 268 14.29 -11.81 18.24
CA VAL A 268 13.94 -12.19 16.86
C VAL A 268 14.67 -13.47 16.52
N ARG A 269 13.95 -14.59 16.35
CA ARG A 269 14.54 -15.91 16.06
C ARG A 269 14.19 -16.38 14.65
N PRO A 270 15.16 -16.82 13.83
CA PRO A 270 14.87 -17.38 12.52
C PRO A 270 14.12 -18.71 12.68
N ASN A 271 12.96 -18.81 12.05
CA ASN A 271 12.35 -20.10 11.76
C ASN A 271 13.12 -20.74 10.59
N MET A 272 13.21 -22.07 10.56
CA MET A 272 13.91 -22.77 9.47
C MET A 272 13.27 -22.46 8.10
N LEU A 273 14.13 -22.39 7.08
CA LEU A 273 13.77 -22.03 5.71
C LEU A 273 12.69 -22.98 5.17
N PHE A 274 11.60 -22.39 4.65
CA PHE A 274 10.79 -23.04 3.64
C PHE A 274 11.33 -22.62 2.27
N GLN A 275 11.77 -23.61 1.48
CA GLN A 275 12.10 -23.45 0.06
C GLN A 275 10.82 -23.47 -0.79
#